data_AF-R7H8I6-F1
#
_entry.id   AF-R7H8I6-F1
#
_cell.length_a   1.000
_cell.length_b   1.000
_cell.length_c   1.000
_cell.angle_alpha   90.00
_cell.angle_beta   90.00
_cell.angle_gamma   90.00
#
_symmetry.space_group_name_H-M   'P 1'
#
loop_
_entity.id
_entity.type
_entity.pdbx_description
1 polymer ?
#
loop_
_entity_poly.entity_id
_entity_poly.type
_entity_poly.pdbx_seq_one_letter_code
_entity_poly.pdbx_strand_id
1 'polypeptide(L)'
;MPYRYHAVVILIEILCVLPFLCGKRPVFWEEMGIFCICAVAVSVTAWIAHVFINRSQHTVYSQDTQKNQQVNYLIKKYTGEALLAMSSCNAAAWVMIAVQALIFNSLNAVVFYSYVVLESLSGVAFLVLIFRMYKKKNEFLNADNTPVYVDDDEYWKTGFYYNPNDRHMLVADRMQSGNYSFNYATAGAKIWTGIITFVVAGTIIFTVVAMLPLIDVKVDFTMDNNRVTVEGGGYKITFDKESIQRAELLDTMPRDNFTKTNGGATETYAVGHFKGNTYGKCMLFIYKGNAPYILIQTDTQTMFFNAKDSSMTKQWYEQLCE
;
A
#
# COMPACT_ATOMS: atom_id res chain seq x y z
N MET A 1 -0.17 -6.84 31.19
CA MET A 1 -0.40 -5.53 30.55
C MET A 1 0.30 -5.56 29.21
N PRO A 2 -0.42 -5.62 28.10
CA PRO A 2 0.21 -5.61 26.79
C PRO A 2 0.62 -4.16 26.44
N TYR A 3 1.74 -3.68 26.98
CA TYR A 3 1.69 -2.53 27.91
C TYR A 3 0.63 -1.47 27.55
N ARG A 4 -0.51 -1.65 28.23
CA ARG A 4 -1.82 -1.01 28.06
C ARG A 4 -2.19 -0.66 26.61
N TYR A 5 -2.26 -1.73 25.81
CA TYR A 5 -2.65 -1.85 24.41
C TYR A 5 -1.93 -0.84 23.55
N HIS A 6 -0.62 -1.07 23.43
CA HIS A 6 0.28 -0.30 22.57
C HIS A 6 0.43 1.16 23.01
N ALA A 7 0.29 1.43 24.32
CA ALA A 7 0.13 2.72 24.99
C ALA A 7 0.05 3.97 24.09
N VAL A 8 -1.21 4.32 23.80
CA VAL A 8 -1.72 5.42 22.94
C VAL A 8 -1.32 5.28 21.47
N VAL A 9 -1.23 4.03 21.02
CA VAL A 9 -0.81 3.58 19.68
C VAL A 9 0.51 4.24 19.31
N ILE A 10 1.44 3.76 20.14
CA ILE A 10 2.80 4.19 20.42
C ILE A 10 2.93 5.67 20.14
N LEU A 11 2.27 6.34 21.11
CA LEU A 11 1.95 7.74 21.30
C LEU A 11 1.86 8.52 19.99
N ILE A 12 0.77 8.22 19.28
CA ILE A 12 0.37 8.69 17.95
C ILE A 12 1.56 8.67 17.03
N GLU A 13 2.01 7.43 16.80
CA GLU A 13 3.14 7.02 15.98
C GLU A 13 4.19 8.12 15.91
N ILE A 14 4.76 8.23 17.11
CA ILE A 14 5.40 9.38 17.74
C ILE A 14 5.57 10.55 16.81
N LEU A 15 4.77 11.56 17.15
CA LEU A 15 4.54 12.81 16.46
C LEU A 15 3.29 12.69 15.54
N CYS A 16 3.30 12.97 14.25
CA CYS A 16 3.50 11.96 13.21
C CYS A 16 4.48 12.60 12.22
N VAL A 17 5.62 12.86 12.84
CA VAL A 17 6.49 14.03 12.66
C VAL A 17 5.69 15.28 12.30
N LEU A 18 4.96 15.77 13.31
CA LEU A 18 3.96 16.85 13.30
C LEU A 18 4.13 17.81 12.10
N PRO A 19 3.22 17.78 11.15
CA PRO A 19 3.32 18.39 9.82
C PRO A 19 4.69 18.63 9.16
N PHE A 20 5.75 17.87 9.46
CA PHE A 20 7.10 18.09 8.88
C PHE A 20 7.62 19.54 9.12
N LEU A 21 7.06 20.12 10.20
CA LEU A 21 7.31 21.30 11.08
C LEU A 21 7.79 22.65 10.51
N CYS A 22 6.87 23.36 9.83
CA CYS A 22 6.66 24.84 9.76
C CYS A 22 7.75 25.76 9.12
N GLY A 23 7.76 25.79 7.78
CA GLY A 23 8.56 26.62 6.86
C GLY A 23 8.32 26.15 5.40
N LYS A 24 9.02 26.67 4.38
CA LYS A 24 8.83 26.26 2.95
C LYS A 24 8.80 24.73 2.81
N ARG A 25 7.86 24.21 1.99
CA ARG A 25 7.64 22.77 1.77
C ARG A 25 8.98 22.04 1.48
N PRO A 26 9.42 21.09 2.33
CA PRO A 26 10.57 20.26 2.04
C PRO A 26 10.36 19.46 0.76
N VAL A 27 11.47 19.03 0.14
CA VAL A 27 11.48 18.38 -1.18
C VAL A 27 10.58 17.14 -1.20
N PHE A 28 10.46 16.43 -0.08
CA PHE A 28 9.76 15.14 0.03
C PHE A 28 8.43 15.19 0.81
N TRP A 29 7.76 16.36 0.82
CA TRP A 29 6.55 16.54 1.63
C TRP A 29 5.43 15.54 1.31
N GLU A 30 5.22 15.23 0.03
CA GLU A 30 4.15 14.31 -0.40
C GLU A 30 4.46 12.87 0.02
N GLU A 31 5.70 12.44 -0.19
CA GLU A 31 6.19 11.10 0.15
C GLU A 31 6.10 10.86 1.66
N MET A 32 6.54 11.84 2.46
CA MET A 32 6.44 11.76 3.91
C MET A 32 4.99 11.66 4.40
N GLY A 33 4.06 12.37 3.74
CA GLY A 33 2.63 12.28 4.03
C GLY A 33 2.08 10.86 3.81
N ILE A 34 2.49 10.19 2.73
CA ILE A 34 2.11 8.81 2.44
C ILE A 34 2.62 7.86 3.53
N PHE A 35 3.91 7.91 3.85
CA PHE A 35 4.51 7.02 4.86
C PHE A 35 3.89 7.23 6.26
N CYS A 36 3.57 8.48 6.62
CA CYS A 36 2.89 8.80 7.87
C CYS A 36 1.51 8.12 7.97
N ILE A 37 0.68 8.25 6.93
CA ILE A 37 -0.66 7.63 6.92
C ILE A 37 -0.54 6.11 7.04
N CYS A 38 0.37 5.51 6.29
CA CYS A 38 0.62 4.07 6.34
C CYS A 38 1.04 3.60 7.74
N ALA A 39 1.99 4.29 8.37
CA ALA A 39 2.46 3.92 9.70
C ALA A 39 1.30 3.93 10.71
N VAL A 40 0.54 5.02 10.78
CA VAL A 40 -0.62 5.14 11.70
C VAL A 40 -1.65 4.05 11.46
N ALA A 41 -1.97 3.75 10.19
CA ALA A 41 -2.95 2.72 9.85
C ALA A 41 -2.52 1.34 10.38
N VAL A 42 -1.24 0.99 10.27
CA VAL A 42 -0.70 -0.29 10.78
C VAL A 42 -0.83 -0.37 12.29
N SER A 43 -0.39 0.64 13.03
CA SER A 43 -0.43 0.58 14.49
C SER A 43 -1.85 0.64 15.06
N VAL A 44 -2.77 1.39 14.43
CA VAL A 44 -4.19 1.39 14.82
C VAL A 44 -4.80 0.00 14.60
N THR A 45 -4.49 -0.66 13.49
CA THR A 45 -4.97 -2.01 13.20
C THR A 45 -4.46 -3.01 14.24
N ALA A 46 -3.16 -2.95 14.58
CA ALA A 46 -2.56 -3.78 15.62
C ALA A 46 -3.24 -3.58 16.98
N TRP A 47 -3.54 -2.32 17.32
CA TRP A 47 -4.24 -1.96 18.55
C TRP A 47 -5.66 -2.53 18.62
N ILE A 48 -6.45 -2.37 17.56
CA ILE A 48 -7.81 -2.92 17.48
C ILE A 48 -7.76 -4.45 17.64
N ALA A 49 -6.86 -5.13 16.92
CA ALA A 49 -6.68 -6.57 17.02
C ALA A 49 -6.37 -7.00 18.45
N HIS A 50 -5.50 -6.27 19.14
CA HIS A 50 -5.14 -6.56 20.51
C HIS A 50 -6.32 -6.39 21.48
N VAL A 51 -7.07 -5.29 21.36
CA VAL A 51 -8.27 -5.05 22.18
C VAL A 51 -9.27 -6.19 21.98
N PHE A 52 -9.48 -6.61 20.73
CA PHE A 52 -10.35 -7.74 20.40
C PHE A 52 -9.87 -9.04 21.07
N ILE A 53 -8.60 -9.40 20.92
CA ILE A 53 -8.02 -10.64 21.47
C ILE A 53 -8.15 -10.70 22.99
N ASN A 54 -7.89 -9.61 23.70
CA ASN A 54 -7.97 -9.66 25.16
C ASN A 54 -9.40 -9.62 25.70
N ARG A 55 -10.34 -9.06 24.94
CA ARG A 55 -11.79 -9.15 25.22
C ARG A 55 -12.40 -10.50 24.83
N SER A 56 -11.71 -11.31 24.02
CA SER A 56 -12.19 -12.64 23.68
C SER A 56 -12.37 -13.51 24.92
N GLN A 57 -13.44 -14.31 24.90
CA GLN A 57 -13.77 -15.25 25.96
C GLN A 57 -12.68 -16.29 26.12
N HIS A 58 -12.52 -16.82 27.33
CA HIS A 58 -11.56 -17.89 27.58
C HIS A 58 -12.08 -19.20 26.99
N THR A 59 -11.25 -19.87 26.21
CA THR A 59 -11.55 -21.20 25.67
C THR A 59 -11.31 -22.26 26.74
N VAL A 60 -12.21 -23.23 26.85
CA VAL A 60 -12.06 -24.39 27.72
C VAL A 60 -11.35 -25.49 26.93
N TYR A 61 -10.16 -25.88 27.38
CA TYR A 61 -9.34 -26.93 26.76
C TYR A 61 -9.26 -28.21 27.62
N SER A 62 -9.41 -28.06 28.92
CA SER A 62 -9.26 -29.12 29.94
C SER A 62 -10.39 -29.06 30.96
N GLN A 63 -10.64 -30.18 31.66
CA GLN A 63 -11.46 -30.15 32.87
C GLN A 63 -10.75 -29.41 34.02
N ASP A 64 -9.42 -29.27 33.94
CA ASP A 64 -8.62 -28.50 34.89
C ASP A 64 -8.72 -26.99 34.62
N THR A 65 -9.39 -26.29 35.53
CA THR A 65 -9.58 -24.84 35.47
C THR A 65 -8.25 -24.07 35.52
N GLN A 66 -7.24 -24.54 36.27
CA GLN A 66 -5.94 -23.87 36.34
C GLN A 66 -5.18 -23.96 35.02
N LYS A 67 -5.21 -25.14 34.37
CA LYS A 67 -4.61 -25.30 33.03
C LYS A 67 -5.28 -24.41 32.00
N ASN A 68 -6.62 -24.34 32.01
CA ASN A 68 -7.35 -23.42 31.14
C ASN A 68 -6.91 -21.97 31.35
N GLN A 69 -6.81 -21.51 32.59
CA GLN A 69 -6.35 -20.16 32.90
C GLN A 69 -4.91 -19.92 32.41
N GLN A 70 -4.01 -20.89 32.59
CA GLN A 70 -2.62 -20.79 32.14
C GLN A 70 -2.52 -20.71 30.61
N VAL A 71 -3.22 -21.56 29.86
CA VAL A 71 -3.20 -21.56 28.39
C VAL A 71 -3.82 -20.28 27.84
N ASN A 72 -4.97 -19.84 28.38
CA ASN A 72 -5.59 -18.58 27.95
C ASN A 72 -4.70 -17.37 28.25
N TYR A 73 -4.06 -17.33 29.42
CA TYR A 73 -3.09 -16.30 29.76
C TYR A 73 -1.89 -16.32 28.81
N LEU A 74 -1.35 -17.51 28.50
CA LEU A 74 -0.22 -17.70 27.59
C LEU A 74 -0.52 -17.13 26.21
N ILE A 75 -1.67 -17.48 25.63
CA ILE A 75 -2.11 -16.97 24.32
C ILE A 75 -2.21 -15.45 24.34
N LYS A 76 -2.95 -14.88 25.32
CA LYS A 76 -3.11 -13.43 25.46
C LYS A 76 -1.78 -12.70 25.65
N LYS A 77 -0.85 -13.28 26.41
CA LYS A 77 0.49 -12.74 26.65
C LYS A 77 1.31 -12.68 25.37
N TYR A 78 1.51 -13.81 24.69
CA TYR A 78 2.40 -13.88 23.54
C TYR A 78 1.86 -13.16 22.33
N THR A 79 0.55 -13.26 22.05
CA THR A 79 -0.07 -12.48 20.98
C THR A 79 0.05 -10.99 21.29
N GLY A 80 -0.07 -10.61 22.56
CA GLY A 80 0.11 -9.23 22.97
C GLY A 80 1.55 -8.72 22.85
N GLU A 81 2.54 -9.55 23.15
CA GLU A 81 3.96 -9.25 22.93
C GLU A 81 4.29 -9.15 21.43
N ALA A 82 3.72 -10.03 20.60
CA ALA A 82 3.91 -10.01 19.14
C ALA A 82 3.36 -8.74 18.51
N LEU A 83 2.12 -8.37 18.86
CA LEU A 83 1.51 -7.15 18.38
C LEU A 83 2.26 -5.90 18.88
N LEU A 84 2.75 -5.90 20.13
CA LEU A 84 3.55 -4.79 20.66
C LEU A 84 4.88 -4.63 19.91
N ALA A 85 5.59 -5.74 19.65
CA ALA A 85 6.83 -5.72 18.88
C ALA A 85 6.60 -5.14 17.48
N MET A 86 5.51 -5.58 16.83
CA MET A 86 5.12 -5.08 15.51
C MET A 86 4.88 -3.57 15.50
N SER A 87 4.08 -3.03 16.42
CA SER A 87 3.87 -1.58 16.54
C SER A 87 5.16 -0.82 16.87
N SER A 88 6.10 -1.42 17.60
CA SER A 88 7.37 -0.75 17.95
C SER A 88 8.31 -0.64 16.74
N CYS A 89 8.38 -1.69 15.93
CA CYS A 89 9.18 -1.68 14.70
C CYS A 89 8.62 -0.71 13.66
N ASN A 90 7.29 -0.69 13.48
CA ASN A 90 6.61 0.23 12.59
C ASN A 90 6.92 1.71 12.96
N ALA A 91 6.86 2.04 14.25
CA ALA A 91 7.20 3.38 14.73
C ALA A 91 8.67 3.74 14.47
N ALA A 92 9.59 2.79 14.62
CA ALA A 92 11.02 3.01 14.34
C ALA A 92 11.29 3.20 12.84
N ALA A 93 10.60 2.45 11.98
CA ALA A 93 10.71 2.56 10.52
C ALA A 93 10.18 3.91 10.03
N TRP A 94 9.06 4.37 10.60
CA TRP A 94 8.53 5.71 10.36
C TRP A 94 9.54 6.82 10.72
N VAL A 95 10.11 6.79 11.93
CA VAL A 95 11.10 7.79 12.38
C VAL A 95 12.35 7.81 11.49
N MET A 96 12.79 6.65 11.00
CA MET A 96 13.92 6.56 10.06
C MET A 96 13.65 7.34 8.77
N ILE A 97 12.51 7.10 8.12
CA ILE A 97 12.12 7.81 6.90
C ILE A 97 12.04 9.31 7.19
N ALA A 98 11.42 9.69 8.30
CA ALA A 98 11.24 11.09 8.63
C ALA A 98 12.58 11.84 8.85
N VAL A 99 13.55 11.20 9.51
CA VAL A 99 14.91 11.75 9.71
C VAL A 99 15.65 11.91 8.38
N GLN A 100 15.57 10.91 7.50
CA GLN A 100 16.25 10.94 6.20
C GLN A 100 15.72 12.04 5.28
N ALA A 101 14.40 12.20 5.25
CA ALA A 101 13.78 13.26 4.46
C ALA A 101 14.02 14.67 5.03
N LEU A 102 13.94 14.87 6.36
CA LEU A 102 14.03 16.23 6.94
C LEU A 102 15.44 16.73 7.22
N ILE A 103 16.37 15.84 7.58
CA ILE A 103 17.72 16.23 7.99
C ILE A 103 18.70 16.07 6.83
N PHE A 104 18.57 14.96 6.08
CA PHE A 104 19.51 14.62 5.01
C PHE A 104 18.99 14.98 3.62
N ASN A 105 17.73 15.43 3.53
CA ASN A 105 17.07 15.76 2.27
C ASN A 105 17.30 14.67 1.21
N SER A 106 17.15 13.41 1.61
CA SER A 106 17.41 12.26 0.75
C SER A 106 16.48 11.10 1.07
N LEU A 107 15.75 10.63 0.05
CA LEU A 107 15.03 9.35 0.06
C LEU A 107 15.55 8.47 -1.08
N ASN A 108 16.84 8.16 -1.04
CA ASN A 108 17.48 7.31 -2.05
C ASN A 108 17.14 5.82 -1.83
N ALA A 109 17.56 4.97 -2.78
CA ALA A 109 17.27 3.55 -2.75
C ALA A 109 17.76 2.83 -1.46
N VAL A 110 18.91 3.24 -0.89
CA VAL A 110 19.44 2.63 0.33
C VAL A 110 18.54 2.87 1.53
N VAL A 111 18.02 4.09 1.66
CA VAL A 111 17.03 4.44 2.71
C VAL A 111 15.78 3.57 2.55
N PHE A 112 15.27 3.45 1.33
CA PHE A 112 14.09 2.63 1.04
C PHE A 112 14.32 1.14 1.38
N TYR A 113 15.45 0.56 0.98
CA TYR A 113 15.75 -0.84 1.32
C TYR A 113 15.94 -1.04 2.83
N SER A 114 16.50 -0.05 3.54
CA SER A 114 16.64 -0.10 5.00
C SER A 114 15.28 -0.12 5.69
N TYR A 115 14.32 0.69 5.21
CA TYR A 115 12.94 0.67 5.68
C TYR A 115 12.29 -0.71 5.46
N VAL A 116 12.42 -1.27 4.25
CA VAL A 116 11.87 -2.61 3.91
C VAL A 116 12.44 -3.71 4.81
N VAL A 117 13.75 -3.67 5.10
CA VAL A 117 14.39 -4.64 6.00
C VAL A 117 13.85 -4.53 7.42
N LEU A 118 13.69 -3.31 7.95
CA LEU A 118 13.16 -3.10 9.30
C LEU A 118 11.71 -3.58 9.44
N GLU A 119 10.86 -3.31 8.44
CA GLU A 119 9.49 -3.83 8.39
C GLU A 119 9.46 -5.36 8.25
N SER A 120 10.39 -5.94 7.50
CA SER A 120 10.48 -7.40 7.37
C SER A 120 10.89 -8.06 8.70
N LEU A 121 11.81 -7.45 9.45
CA LEU A 121 12.21 -7.92 10.77
C LEU A 121 11.04 -7.88 11.77
N SER A 122 10.15 -6.89 11.66
CA SER A 122 8.89 -6.83 12.41
C SER A 122 8.03 -8.08 12.19
N GLY A 123 7.81 -8.46 10.93
CA GLY A 123 7.07 -9.66 10.56
C GLY A 123 7.72 -10.95 11.08
N VAL A 124 9.05 -11.05 10.99
CA VAL A 124 9.80 -12.19 11.54
C VAL A 124 9.64 -12.27 13.07
N ALA A 125 9.80 -11.16 13.79
CA ALA A 125 9.63 -11.12 15.24
C ALA A 125 8.21 -11.53 15.66
N PHE A 126 7.20 -11.04 14.95
CA PHE A 126 5.81 -11.42 15.13
C PHE A 126 5.64 -12.95 14.99
N LEU A 127 6.10 -13.52 13.87
CA LEU A 127 5.99 -14.96 13.61
C LEU A 127 6.70 -15.79 14.66
N VAL A 128 7.92 -15.41 15.07
CA VAL A 128 8.68 -16.13 16.11
C VAL A 128 7.92 -16.17 17.44
N LEU A 129 7.30 -15.06 17.85
CA LEU A 129 6.52 -15.00 19.09
C LEU A 129 5.25 -15.86 19.00
N ILE A 130 4.59 -15.86 17.84
CA ILE A 130 3.43 -16.73 17.57
C ILE A 130 3.83 -18.21 17.55
N PHE A 131 4.93 -18.58 16.90
CA PHE A 131 5.42 -19.97 16.91
C PHE A 131 5.81 -20.43 18.32
N ARG A 132 6.45 -19.56 19.12
CA ARG A 132 6.76 -19.85 20.53
C ARG A 132 5.49 -20.08 21.35
N MET A 133 4.46 -19.28 21.12
CA MET A 133 3.15 -19.44 21.75
C MET A 133 2.53 -20.79 21.40
N TYR A 134 2.48 -21.17 20.12
CA TYR A 134 1.95 -22.46 19.69
C TYR A 134 2.73 -23.63 20.29
N LYS A 135 4.06 -23.56 20.27
CA LYS A 135 4.91 -24.61 20.85
C LYS A 135 4.57 -24.82 22.32
N LYS A 136 4.53 -23.74 23.11
CA LYS A 136 4.19 -23.81 24.54
C LYS A 136 2.74 -24.23 24.79
N LYS A 137 1.79 -23.73 24.00
CA LYS A 137 0.38 -24.15 24.07
C LYS A 137 0.28 -25.66 23.88
N ASN A 138 0.90 -26.20 22.84
CA ASN A 138 0.88 -27.62 22.54
C ASN A 138 1.61 -28.45 23.60
N GLU A 139 2.71 -27.96 24.17
CA GLU A 139 3.37 -28.60 25.32
C GLU A 139 2.42 -28.73 26.53
N PHE A 140 1.66 -27.68 26.87
CA PHE A 140 0.68 -27.72 27.97
C PHE A 140 -0.50 -28.66 27.67
N LEU A 141 -1.03 -28.62 26.44
CA LEU A 141 -2.20 -29.41 26.06
C LEU A 141 -1.88 -30.89 25.85
N ASN A 142 -0.71 -31.23 25.28
CA ASN A 142 -0.31 -32.62 25.09
C ASN A 142 0.08 -33.31 26.40
N ALA A 143 0.48 -32.54 27.41
CA ALA A 143 0.72 -33.05 28.76
C ALA A 143 -0.57 -33.13 29.61
N ASP A 144 -1.74 -32.83 29.02
CA ASP A 144 -3.01 -32.90 29.73
C ASP A 144 -3.63 -34.29 29.70
N ASN A 145 -4.00 -34.78 30.88
CA ASN A 145 -4.64 -36.09 31.05
C ASN A 145 -6.18 -35.99 31.06
N THR A 146 -6.75 -34.78 31.06
CA THR A 146 -8.20 -34.55 31.11
C THR A 146 -8.66 -33.55 30.04
N PRO A 147 -8.38 -33.79 28.75
CA PRO A 147 -8.78 -32.88 27.67
C PRO A 147 -10.29 -32.80 27.53
N VAL A 148 -10.78 -31.62 27.15
CA VAL A 148 -12.17 -31.40 26.74
C VAL A 148 -12.23 -31.40 25.21
N TYR A 149 -12.99 -32.33 24.66
CA TYR A 149 -13.28 -32.37 23.23
C TYR A 149 -14.63 -31.70 22.97
N VAL A 150 -14.64 -30.69 22.11
CA VAL A 150 -15.86 -30.07 21.60
C VAL A 150 -16.11 -30.66 20.22
N ASP A 151 -17.21 -31.40 20.08
CA ASP A 151 -17.64 -31.94 18.78
C ASP A 151 -18.58 -30.92 18.11
N ASP A 152 -17.99 -30.09 17.25
CA ASP A 152 -18.70 -29.05 16.50
C ASP A 152 -18.90 -29.44 15.02
N ASP A 153 -18.62 -30.69 14.63
CA ASP A 153 -18.59 -31.12 13.23
C ASP A 153 -19.94 -30.94 12.53
N GLU A 154 -21.05 -31.08 13.26
CA GLU A 154 -22.41 -30.86 12.74
C GLU A 154 -22.64 -29.44 12.20
N TYR A 155 -21.86 -28.46 12.69
CA TYR A 155 -21.96 -27.06 12.30
C TYR A 155 -21.06 -26.71 11.11
N TRP A 156 -20.16 -27.59 10.69
CA TRP A 156 -19.29 -27.37 9.53
C TRP A 156 -19.95 -27.86 8.24
N LYS A 157 -20.65 -26.95 7.55
CA LYS A 157 -21.42 -27.23 6.33
C LYS A 157 -20.68 -26.72 5.10
N THR A 158 -20.31 -27.63 4.21
CA THR A 158 -19.62 -27.31 2.94
C THR A 158 -18.35 -26.47 3.16
N GLY A 159 -17.62 -26.76 4.23
CA GLY A 159 -16.39 -26.03 4.60
C GLY A 159 -16.60 -24.73 5.38
N PHE A 160 -17.84 -24.31 5.61
CA PHE A 160 -18.16 -23.11 6.38
C PHE A 160 -18.81 -23.46 7.72
N TYR A 161 -18.44 -22.74 8.77
CA TYR A 161 -19.05 -22.91 10.08
C TYR A 161 -20.41 -22.19 10.15
N TYR A 162 -21.43 -22.87 10.64
CA TYR A 162 -22.80 -22.39 10.74
C TYR A 162 -23.47 -22.95 12.00
N ASN A 163 -23.40 -22.20 13.10
CA ASN A 163 -24.05 -22.55 14.36
C ASN A 163 -24.98 -21.41 14.82
N PRO A 164 -26.31 -21.55 14.71
CA PRO A 164 -27.29 -20.54 15.16
C PRO A 164 -27.30 -20.29 16.67
N ASN A 165 -26.84 -21.26 17.46
CA ASN A 165 -26.80 -21.15 18.92
C ASN A 165 -25.52 -20.45 19.41
N ASP A 166 -24.48 -20.45 18.58
CA ASP A 166 -23.26 -19.72 18.83
C ASP A 166 -23.37 -18.27 18.33
N ARG A 167 -23.27 -17.31 19.24
CA ARG A 167 -23.37 -15.88 18.91
C ARG A 167 -22.05 -15.29 18.42
N HIS A 168 -20.94 -16.04 18.48
CA HIS A 168 -19.64 -15.55 18.04
C HIS A 168 -19.57 -15.49 16.52
N MET A 169 -19.13 -14.34 16.00
CA MET A 169 -18.90 -14.17 14.57
C MET A 169 -17.64 -14.91 14.10
N LEU A 170 -16.60 -14.96 14.93
CA LEU A 170 -15.33 -15.64 14.65
C LEU A 170 -15.16 -16.78 15.65
N VAL A 171 -14.93 -17.99 15.12
CA VAL A 171 -14.65 -19.20 15.89
C VAL A 171 -13.29 -19.77 15.49
N ALA A 172 -12.71 -20.64 16.31
CA ALA A 172 -11.47 -21.31 15.94
C ALA A 172 -11.68 -22.19 14.70
N ASP A 173 -10.73 -22.17 13.78
CA ASP A 173 -10.80 -23.01 12.58
C ASP A 173 -10.54 -24.49 12.92
N ARG A 174 -11.33 -25.39 12.31
CA ARG A 174 -11.23 -26.84 12.55
C ARG A 174 -9.94 -27.48 12.05
N MET A 175 -9.31 -26.92 11.00
CA MET A 175 -8.07 -27.46 10.42
C MET A 175 -6.85 -26.90 11.13
N GLN A 176 -6.89 -25.64 11.55
CA GLN A 176 -5.76 -24.98 12.20
C GLN A 176 -6.22 -24.12 13.38
N SER A 177 -5.92 -24.58 14.59
CA SER A 177 -6.39 -24.01 15.87
C SER A 177 -5.92 -22.59 16.23
N GLY A 178 -5.29 -21.86 15.31
CA GLY A 178 -5.23 -20.40 15.46
C GLY A 178 -5.34 -19.64 14.16
N ASN A 179 -6.04 -20.24 13.19
CA ASN A 179 -6.87 -19.49 12.26
C ASN A 179 -8.27 -19.33 12.87
N TYR A 180 -9.02 -18.37 12.33
CA TYR A 180 -10.42 -18.16 12.67
C TYR A 180 -11.29 -18.37 11.44
N SER A 181 -12.51 -18.84 11.70
CA SER A 181 -13.53 -19.04 10.67
C SER A 181 -14.77 -18.24 11.04
N PHE A 182 -15.45 -17.75 10.01
CA PHE A 182 -16.70 -17.03 10.22
C PHE A 182 -17.84 -17.99 10.55
N ASN A 183 -18.60 -17.66 11.59
CA ASN A 183 -19.90 -18.27 11.83
C ASN A 183 -20.96 -17.59 10.96
N TYR A 184 -21.30 -18.22 9.84
CA TYR A 184 -22.29 -17.70 8.88
C TYR A 184 -23.74 -17.77 9.37
N ALA A 185 -24.00 -18.29 10.58
CA ALA A 185 -25.29 -18.09 11.23
C ALA A 185 -25.45 -16.65 11.74
N THR A 186 -24.35 -15.93 12.02
CA THR A 186 -24.39 -14.55 12.51
C THR A 186 -24.56 -13.54 11.36
N ALA A 187 -25.31 -12.46 11.62
CA ALA A 187 -25.43 -11.36 10.66
C ALA A 187 -24.09 -10.66 10.41
N GLY A 188 -23.27 -10.52 11.45
CA GLY A 188 -21.94 -9.91 11.37
C GLY A 188 -21.05 -10.60 10.34
N ALA A 189 -20.96 -11.93 10.36
CA ALA A 189 -20.15 -12.69 9.40
C ALA A 189 -20.56 -12.42 7.94
N LYS A 190 -21.86 -12.39 7.67
CA LYS A 190 -22.40 -12.13 6.32
C LYS A 190 -22.08 -10.71 5.86
N ILE A 191 -22.29 -9.73 6.73
CA ILE A 191 -21.98 -8.32 6.45
C ILE A 191 -20.49 -8.15 6.16
N TRP A 192 -19.61 -8.65 7.04
CA TRP A 192 -18.16 -8.54 6.84
C TRP A 192 -17.67 -9.27 5.59
N THR A 193 -18.19 -10.47 5.32
CA THR A 193 -17.89 -11.20 4.08
C THR A 193 -18.29 -10.39 2.85
N GLY A 194 -19.49 -9.78 2.87
CA GLY A 194 -19.97 -8.92 1.78
C GLY A 194 -19.08 -7.68 1.59
N ILE A 195 -18.70 -6.99 2.68
CA ILE A 195 -17.79 -5.84 2.64
C ILE A 195 -16.43 -6.25 2.06
N ILE A 196 -15.82 -7.31 2.57
CA ILE A 196 -14.51 -7.79 2.10
C ILE A 196 -14.59 -8.15 0.62
N THR A 197 -15.64 -8.87 0.20
CA THR A 197 -15.85 -9.24 -1.20
C THR A 197 -15.97 -8.03 -2.10
N PHE A 198 -16.77 -7.04 -1.69
CA PHE A 198 -16.96 -5.80 -2.46
C PHE A 198 -15.66 -4.99 -2.56
N VAL A 199 -14.91 -4.86 -1.46
CA VAL A 199 -13.62 -4.16 -1.44
C VAL A 199 -12.62 -4.86 -2.36
N VAL A 200 -12.45 -6.18 -2.23
CA VAL A 200 -11.51 -6.95 -3.06
C VAL A 200 -11.89 -6.87 -4.54
N ALA A 201 -13.16 -7.11 -4.88
CA ALA A 201 -13.62 -7.02 -6.26
C ALA A 201 -13.49 -5.60 -6.82
N GLY A 202 -13.88 -4.60 -6.03
CA GLY A 202 -13.76 -3.17 -6.38
C GLY A 202 -12.32 -2.75 -6.62
N THR A 203 -11.37 -3.18 -5.78
CA THR A 203 -9.93 -2.93 -5.98
C THR A 203 -9.43 -3.60 -7.25
N ILE A 204 -9.78 -4.86 -7.51
CA ILE A 204 -9.37 -5.55 -8.75
C ILE A 204 -9.92 -4.82 -9.98
N ILE A 205 -11.22 -4.49 -9.99
CA ILE A 205 -11.86 -3.77 -11.10
C ILE A 205 -11.21 -2.41 -11.28
N PHE A 206 -11.01 -1.66 -10.20
CA PHE A 206 -10.37 -0.35 -10.24
C PHE A 206 -8.94 -0.45 -10.82
N THR A 207 -8.13 -1.40 -10.34
CA THR A 207 -6.76 -1.60 -10.84
C THR A 207 -6.77 -1.96 -12.33
N VAL A 208 -7.65 -2.86 -12.76
CA VAL A 208 -7.77 -3.23 -14.18
C VAL A 208 -8.16 -1.99 -14.99
N VAL A 209 -9.24 -1.29 -14.62
CA VAL A 209 -9.73 -0.11 -15.33
C VAL A 209 -8.68 1.01 -15.38
N ALA A 210 -7.98 1.27 -14.28
CA ALA A 210 -6.91 2.27 -14.22
C ALA A 210 -5.70 1.91 -15.09
N MET A 211 -5.44 0.61 -15.30
CA MET A 211 -4.35 0.13 -16.16
C MET A 211 -4.75 0.01 -17.64
N LEU A 212 -6.05 -0.09 -17.97
CA LEU A 212 -6.51 -0.26 -19.35
C LEU A 212 -5.92 0.77 -20.34
N PRO A 213 -5.88 2.09 -20.04
CA PRO A 213 -5.30 3.07 -20.96
C PRO A 213 -3.81 2.86 -21.23
N LEU A 214 -3.10 2.18 -20.32
CA LEU A 214 -1.66 1.94 -20.41
C LEU A 214 -1.32 0.62 -21.16
N ILE A 215 -2.30 -0.22 -21.47
CA ILE A 215 -2.06 -1.48 -22.21
C ILE A 215 -1.79 -1.20 -23.68
N ASP A 216 -2.64 -0.41 -24.34
CA ASP A 216 -2.46 0.04 -25.72
C ASP A 216 -2.46 1.57 -25.77
N VAL A 217 -1.31 2.14 -25.42
CA VAL A 217 -1.10 3.58 -25.49
C VAL A 217 -1.19 4.02 -26.94
N LYS A 218 -2.12 4.97 -27.18
CA LYS A 218 -2.17 5.82 -28.36
C LYS A 218 -1.88 7.24 -27.92
N VAL A 219 -1.05 7.94 -28.69
CA VAL A 219 -0.73 9.35 -28.46
C VAL A 219 -1.45 10.09 -29.55
N ASP A 220 -2.40 10.91 -29.16
CA ASP A 220 -3.22 11.71 -30.05
C ASP A 220 -2.87 13.18 -29.88
N PHE A 221 -2.81 13.87 -31.01
CA PHE A 221 -2.57 15.31 -31.10
C PHE A 221 -3.79 15.94 -31.78
N THR A 222 -4.38 16.93 -31.13
CA THR A 222 -5.50 17.69 -31.69
C THR A 222 -5.25 19.17 -31.49
N MET A 223 -5.44 19.95 -32.55
CA MET A 223 -5.36 21.41 -32.52
C MET A 223 -6.71 21.98 -32.95
N ASP A 224 -7.36 22.73 -32.06
CA ASP A 224 -8.60 23.46 -32.34
C ASP A 224 -8.34 24.95 -32.17
N ASN A 225 -8.33 25.68 -33.29
CA ASN A 225 -7.92 27.08 -33.36
C ASN A 225 -6.54 27.31 -32.74
N ASN A 226 -6.48 28.00 -31.60
CA ASN A 226 -5.24 28.28 -30.86
C ASN A 226 -4.91 27.19 -29.83
N ARG A 227 -5.84 26.26 -29.54
CA ARG A 227 -5.72 25.34 -28.42
C ARG A 227 -5.20 23.99 -28.86
N VAL A 228 -4.00 23.63 -28.40
CA VAL A 228 -3.36 22.35 -28.67
C VAL A 228 -3.61 21.41 -27.50
N THR A 229 -3.97 20.16 -27.82
CA THR A 229 -4.10 19.07 -26.85
C THR A 229 -3.27 17.88 -27.31
N VAL A 230 -2.51 17.33 -26.38
CA VAL A 230 -1.85 16.03 -26.53
C VAL A 230 -2.37 15.12 -25.44
N GLU A 231 -2.84 13.93 -25.83
CA GLU A 231 -3.37 12.94 -24.90
C GLU A 231 -2.88 11.55 -25.24
N GLY A 232 -2.81 10.70 -24.22
CA GLY A 232 -2.42 9.32 -24.37
C GLY A 232 -2.26 8.63 -23.04
N GLY A 233 -2.48 7.31 -23.01
CA GLY A 233 -2.32 6.52 -21.79
C GLY A 233 -3.19 6.94 -20.61
N GLY A 234 -4.31 7.63 -20.85
CA GLY A 234 -5.16 8.21 -19.82
C GLY A 234 -4.68 9.56 -19.26
N TYR A 235 -3.60 10.12 -19.82
CA TYR A 235 -3.08 11.45 -19.49
C TYR A 235 -3.40 12.44 -20.61
N LYS A 236 -3.47 13.72 -20.25
CA LYS A 236 -3.77 14.81 -21.18
C LYS A 236 -3.03 16.08 -20.76
N ILE A 237 -2.56 16.84 -21.74
CA ILE A 237 -2.04 18.18 -21.57
C ILE A 237 -2.63 19.08 -22.65
N THR A 238 -2.90 20.33 -22.27
CA THR A 238 -3.50 21.31 -23.16
C THR A 238 -2.83 22.67 -22.94
N PHE A 239 -2.49 23.34 -24.03
CA PHE A 239 -1.84 24.65 -24.02
C PHE A 239 -2.26 25.47 -25.24
N ASP A 240 -2.10 26.79 -25.16
CA ASP A 240 -2.35 27.67 -26.29
C ASP A 240 -1.09 27.76 -27.14
N LYS A 241 -1.21 27.66 -28.47
CA LYS A 241 -0.09 27.70 -29.40
C LYS A 241 0.71 29.00 -29.27
N GLU A 242 0.04 30.12 -29.04
CA GLU A 242 0.68 31.43 -28.78
C GLU A 242 1.54 31.47 -27.50
N SER A 243 1.31 30.56 -26.55
CA SER A 243 2.10 30.46 -25.30
C SER A 243 3.41 29.70 -25.45
N ILE A 244 3.68 29.12 -26.63
CA ILE A 244 4.92 28.40 -26.92
C ILE A 244 6.09 29.38 -26.89
N GLN A 245 7.01 29.18 -25.95
CA GLN A 245 8.25 29.94 -25.86
C GLN A 245 9.40 29.25 -26.61
N ARG A 246 9.33 27.92 -26.73
CA ARG A 246 10.31 27.11 -27.43
C ARG A 246 9.64 25.88 -28.03
N ALA A 247 9.87 25.66 -29.32
CA ALA A 247 9.53 24.43 -30.01
C ALA A 247 10.77 23.88 -30.71
N GLU A 248 11.07 22.60 -30.49
CA GLU A 248 12.20 21.93 -31.15
C GLU A 248 11.81 20.53 -31.62
N LEU A 249 12.30 20.17 -32.80
CA LEU A 249 12.26 18.82 -33.33
C LEU A 249 13.60 18.14 -33.06
N LEU A 250 13.59 17.10 -32.24
CA LEU A 250 14.77 16.41 -31.72
C LEU A 250 14.89 15.02 -32.35
N ASP A 251 16.06 14.67 -32.90
CA ASP A 251 16.31 13.32 -33.42
C ASP A 251 16.49 12.29 -32.30
N THR A 252 16.83 12.74 -31.08
CA THR A 252 16.99 11.88 -29.91
C THR A 252 16.45 12.56 -28.66
N MET A 253 15.89 11.77 -27.74
CA MET A 253 15.50 12.29 -26.43
C MET A 253 16.73 12.80 -25.66
N PRO A 254 16.63 13.97 -24.98
CA PRO A 254 17.70 14.48 -24.15
C PRO A 254 18.12 13.47 -23.07
N ARG A 255 19.42 13.40 -22.78
CA ARG A 255 19.95 12.57 -21.68
C ARG A 255 19.76 13.27 -20.33
N ASP A 256 18.50 13.43 -19.91
CA ASP A 256 18.14 14.24 -18.73
C ASP A 256 17.65 13.43 -17.52
N ASN A 257 17.88 12.11 -17.52
CA ASN A 257 17.45 11.19 -16.46
C ASN A 257 15.97 11.36 -16.04
N PHE A 258 15.07 11.32 -17.02
CA PHE A 258 13.63 11.44 -16.79
C PHE A 258 13.11 10.36 -15.84
N THR A 259 12.79 10.76 -14.61
CA THR A 259 12.21 9.90 -13.59
C THR A 259 10.69 10.00 -13.66
N LYS A 260 10.02 8.87 -13.83
CA LYS A 260 8.56 8.80 -13.85
C LYS A 260 7.99 9.13 -12.48
N THR A 261 7.09 10.11 -12.41
CA THR A 261 6.39 10.46 -11.17
C THR A 261 4.97 9.90 -11.14
N ASN A 262 4.26 9.89 -12.28
CA ASN A 262 2.94 9.26 -12.42
C ASN A 262 2.69 8.94 -13.90
N GLY A 263 2.48 7.67 -14.26
CA GLY A 263 2.39 7.29 -15.67
C GLY A 263 2.70 5.83 -15.97
N GLY A 264 2.71 5.52 -17.26
CA GLY A 264 3.30 4.29 -17.79
C GLY A 264 4.68 4.56 -18.38
N ALA A 265 5.65 3.70 -18.09
CA ALA A 265 6.94 3.70 -18.76
C ALA A 265 7.38 2.26 -18.97
N THR A 266 7.48 1.85 -20.22
CA THR A 266 7.90 0.52 -20.66
C THR A 266 9.14 0.66 -21.52
N GLU A 267 9.60 -0.42 -22.14
CA GLU A 267 10.65 -0.35 -23.16
C GLU A 267 10.17 0.35 -24.45
N THR A 268 8.85 0.36 -24.71
CA THR A 268 8.26 0.87 -25.96
C THR A 268 7.71 2.29 -25.85
N TYR A 269 7.29 2.73 -24.67
CA TYR A 269 6.71 4.06 -24.48
C TYR A 269 7.04 4.68 -23.12
N ALA A 270 6.84 6.00 -23.01
CA ALA A 270 6.78 6.74 -21.75
C ALA A 270 5.66 7.79 -21.83
N VAL A 271 4.64 7.64 -20.99
CA VAL A 271 3.44 8.49 -20.98
C VAL A 271 3.06 8.89 -19.56
N GLY A 272 2.80 10.18 -19.35
CA GLY A 272 2.38 10.77 -18.08
C GLY A 272 3.33 11.84 -17.56
N HIS A 273 3.37 12.00 -16.24
CA HIS A 273 4.21 12.96 -15.52
C HIS A 273 5.59 12.39 -15.22
N PHE A 274 6.61 13.21 -15.48
CA PHE A 274 8.01 12.90 -15.23
C PHE A 274 8.75 14.11 -14.66
N LYS A 275 9.97 13.87 -14.19
CA LYS A 275 10.90 14.90 -13.75
C LYS A 275 12.28 14.63 -14.37
N GLY A 276 12.76 15.58 -15.17
CA GLY A 276 14.13 15.61 -15.69
C GLY A 276 15.05 16.45 -14.80
N ASN A 277 16.36 16.20 -14.86
CA ASN A 277 17.36 16.95 -14.09
C ASN A 277 17.44 18.42 -14.52
N THR A 278 17.39 18.68 -15.83
CA THR A 278 17.49 20.00 -16.47
C THR A 278 16.10 20.58 -16.74
N TYR A 279 15.17 19.75 -17.23
CA TYR A 279 13.82 20.22 -17.62
C TYR A 279 12.83 20.30 -16.45
N GLY A 280 13.17 19.80 -15.26
CA GLY A 280 12.26 19.81 -14.11
C GLY A 280 11.00 18.98 -14.37
N LYS A 281 9.85 19.44 -13.84
CA LYS A 281 8.56 18.76 -14.05
C LYS A 281 8.14 18.86 -15.51
N CYS A 282 7.91 17.72 -16.16
CA CYS A 282 7.50 17.66 -17.54
C CYS A 282 6.49 16.54 -17.80
N MET A 283 5.80 16.63 -18.93
CA MET A 283 4.95 15.55 -19.43
C MET A 283 5.66 14.85 -20.58
N LEU A 284 5.62 13.52 -20.59
CA LEU A 284 5.99 12.75 -21.78
C LEU A 284 4.77 12.08 -22.38
N PHE A 285 4.73 12.06 -23.70
CA PHE A 285 3.80 11.29 -24.53
C PHE A 285 4.61 10.68 -25.68
N ILE A 286 5.57 9.81 -25.34
CA ILE A 286 6.56 9.33 -26.31
C ILE A 286 6.49 7.83 -26.57
N TYR A 287 6.72 7.44 -27.81
CA TYR A 287 7.17 6.12 -28.22
C TYR A 287 8.70 6.10 -28.32
N LYS A 288 9.33 5.22 -27.54
CA LYS A 288 10.78 5.08 -27.49
C LYS A 288 11.29 4.46 -28.78
N GLY A 289 12.36 5.02 -29.34
CA GLY A 289 12.97 4.54 -30.59
C GLY A 289 12.34 5.11 -31.87
N ASN A 290 11.24 5.87 -31.76
CA ASN A 290 10.50 6.40 -32.92
C ASN A 290 10.80 7.89 -33.14
N ALA A 291 12.05 8.24 -33.38
CA ALA A 291 12.43 9.63 -33.70
C ALA A 291 11.69 10.15 -34.95
N PRO A 292 11.46 11.48 -35.07
CA PRO A 292 11.86 12.53 -34.14
C PRO A 292 10.92 12.69 -32.94
N TYR A 293 11.29 13.57 -32.00
CA TYR A 293 10.53 13.95 -30.81
C TYR A 293 10.30 15.46 -30.82
N ILE A 294 9.10 15.90 -30.43
CA ILE A 294 8.78 17.32 -30.28
C ILE A 294 9.01 17.72 -28.81
N LEU A 295 9.82 18.74 -28.59
CA LEU A 295 9.91 19.46 -27.32
C LEU A 295 9.09 20.75 -27.44
N ILE A 296 8.13 20.94 -26.54
CA ILE A 296 7.45 22.22 -26.32
C ILE A 296 7.73 22.71 -24.91
N GLN A 297 8.12 23.98 -24.78
CA GLN A 297 8.15 24.70 -23.52
C GLN A 297 7.24 25.92 -23.60
N THR A 298 6.30 26.00 -22.67
CA THR A 298 5.50 27.20 -22.40
C THR A 298 6.05 27.92 -21.16
N ASP A 299 5.38 28.99 -20.75
CA ASP A 299 5.64 29.70 -19.50
C ASP A 299 5.56 28.81 -18.24
N THR A 300 4.77 27.74 -18.30
CA THR A 300 4.38 26.93 -17.15
C THR A 300 4.64 25.45 -17.31
N GLN A 301 4.81 24.95 -18.54
CA GLN A 301 4.84 23.52 -18.84
C GLN A 301 5.98 23.19 -19.80
N THR A 302 6.59 22.03 -19.58
CA THR A 302 7.52 21.42 -20.54
C THR A 302 6.98 20.06 -20.92
N MET A 303 6.99 19.73 -22.20
CA MET A 303 6.54 18.43 -22.66
C MET A 303 7.34 17.88 -23.83
N PHE A 304 7.36 16.55 -23.92
CA PHE A 304 7.93 15.79 -25.01
C PHE A 304 6.89 14.86 -25.59
N PHE A 305 6.73 14.84 -26.92
CA PHE A 305 5.78 13.94 -27.57
C PHE A 305 6.18 13.57 -28.99
N ASN A 306 5.72 12.41 -29.44
CA ASN A 306 5.83 11.97 -30.84
C ASN A 306 4.69 11.00 -31.20
N ALA A 307 4.47 10.83 -32.49
CA ALA A 307 3.65 9.76 -33.03
C ALA A 307 4.46 8.47 -33.15
N LYS A 308 3.78 7.33 -33.36
CA LYS A 308 4.47 6.07 -33.75
C LYS A 308 5.18 6.23 -35.10
N ASP A 309 4.63 7.04 -36.00
CA ASP A 309 5.19 7.34 -37.32
C ASP A 309 5.94 8.67 -37.30
N SER A 310 7.21 8.65 -37.72
CA SER A 310 8.06 9.83 -37.85
C SER A 310 7.46 10.94 -38.73
N SER A 311 6.73 10.58 -39.78
CA SER A 311 6.12 11.54 -40.71
C SER A 311 5.00 12.32 -40.03
N MET A 312 4.19 11.62 -39.22
CA MET A 312 3.14 12.23 -38.42
C MET A 312 3.72 13.19 -37.37
N THR A 313 4.83 12.82 -36.71
CA THR A 313 5.50 13.72 -35.78
C THR A 313 5.97 15.01 -36.47
N LYS A 314 6.53 14.91 -37.68
CA LYS A 314 6.95 16.11 -38.45
C LYS A 314 5.75 16.99 -38.82
N GLN A 315 4.65 16.40 -39.25
CA GLN A 315 3.41 17.15 -39.54
C GLN A 315 2.87 17.87 -38.30
N TRP A 316 2.86 17.22 -37.12
CA TRP A 316 2.46 17.87 -35.88
C TRP A 316 3.37 19.04 -35.53
N TYR A 317 4.68 18.90 -35.74
CA TYR A 317 5.65 19.97 -35.52
C TYR A 317 5.43 21.15 -36.47
N GLU A 318 5.22 20.89 -37.76
CA GLU A 318 4.91 21.91 -38.77
C GLU A 318 3.65 22.70 -38.38
N GLN A 319 2.57 22.00 -37.99
CA GLN A 319 1.33 22.64 -37.52
C GLN A 319 1.53 23.54 -36.28
N LEU A 320 2.51 23.25 -35.43
CA LEU A 320 2.83 24.07 -34.26
C LEU A 320 3.68 25.31 -34.60
N CYS A 321 4.40 25.28 -35.71
CA CYS A 321 5.30 26.34 -36.13
C CYS A 321 4.73 27.28 -37.20
N GLU A 322 3.64 26.89 -37.88
CA GLU A 322 2.86 27.77 -38.78
C GLU A 322 2.24 28.97 -38.04
#